data_AF-A0A936XFM9-F1
#
_entry.id   AF-A0A936XFM9-F1
#
_cell.length_a   1.000
_cell.length_b   1.000
_cell.length_c   1.000
_cell.angle_alpha   90.00
_cell.angle_beta   90.00
_cell.angle_gamma   90.00
#
_symmetry.space_group_name_H-M   'P 1'
#
loop_
_entity.id
_entity.type
_entity.pdbx_description
1 polymer ?
#
loop_
_entity_poly.entity_id
_entity_poly.type
_entity_poly.pdbx_seq_one_letter_code
_entity_poly.pdbx_strand_id
1 'polypeptide(L)'
;MRKQIACLAMLFIAAQAISQTVEETWPKTLWCANDTFQIKYKGYAQKSPYIVSRKDKISPGTDANINEYATIFFGNDSIRLNYHNRVPYAHIFYINFESPKGKTTLRFHFNDLLSLFNAEYMASHEGQTSFDIPETYELANIIWTISPTGQRATGLYKEGAYYRKVMDYFKPYLNHPLFAALDLPDSMYAKSYYDFRENSFAF
;
A
#
# COMPACT_ATOMS: atom_id res chain seq x y z
N MET A 1 62.12 -15.29 -33.91
CA MET A 1 61.01 -15.60 -32.97
C MET A 1 60.54 -14.33 -32.27
N ARG A 2 59.44 -13.73 -32.70
CA ARG A 2 58.78 -12.61 -32.01
C ARG A 2 57.31 -13.00 -31.83
N LYS A 3 56.92 -13.34 -30.59
CA LYS A 3 55.52 -13.58 -30.22
C LYS A 3 54.87 -12.20 -30.03
N GLN A 4 53.94 -11.85 -30.91
CA GLN A 4 53.02 -10.75 -30.64
C GLN A 4 51.85 -11.32 -29.84
N ILE A 5 51.74 -10.89 -28.59
CA ILE A 5 50.58 -11.13 -27.73
C ILE A 5 49.57 -10.03 -28.08
N ALA A 6 48.47 -10.42 -28.72
CA ALA A 6 47.32 -9.54 -28.89
C ALA A 6 46.56 -9.46 -27.57
N CYS A 7 46.63 -8.32 -26.88
CA CYS A 7 45.74 -8.01 -25.77
C CYS A 7 44.34 -7.69 -26.32
N LEU A 8 43.40 -8.62 -26.13
CA LEU A 8 41.98 -8.38 -26.35
C LEU A 8 41.42 -7.68 -25.11
N ALA A 9 41.29 -6.36 -25.15
CA ALA A 9 40.58 -5.61 -24.13
C ALA A 9 39.06 -5.79 -24.34
N MET A 10 38.45 -6.72 -23.60
CA MET A 10 37.00 -6.81 -23.48
C MET A 10 36.49 -5.61 -22.69
N LEU A 11 35.92 -4.62 -23.39
CA LEU A 11 35.11 -3.58 -22.78
C LEU A 11 33.81 -4.22 -22.27
N PHE A 12 33.74 -4.47 -20.96
CA PHE A 12 32.48 -4.68 -20.27
C PHE A 12 31.75 -3.33 -20.20
N ILE A 13 30.83 -3.09 -21.13
CA ILE A 13 29.80 -2.06 -20.95
C ILE A 13 28.84 -2.63 -19.90
N ALA A 14 29.10 -2.33 -18.63
CA ALA A 14 28.09 -2.47 -17.61
C ALA A 14 27.00 -1.45 -17.93
N ALA A 15 25.93 -1.89 -18.59
CA ALA A 15 24.69 -1.13 -18.65
C ALA A 15 24.21 -1.00 -17.19
N GLN A 16 24.57 0.11 -16.55
CA GLN A 16 23.87 0.53 -15.35
C GLN A 16 22.43 0.78 -15.79
N ALA A 17 21.56 -0.20 -15.55
CA ALA A 17 20.13 -0.07 -15.73
C ALA A 17 19.69 0.99 -14.72
N ILE A 18 19.62 2.23 -15.19
CA ILE A 18 19.13 3.35 -14.42
C ILE A 18 17.71 2.97 -14.00
N SER A 19 17.45 2.99 -12.70
CA SER A 19 16.11 2.97 -12.14
C SER A 19 15.30 4.09 -12.79
N GLN A 20 14.45 3.78 -13.76
CA GLN A 20 13.72 4.81 -14.51
C GLN A 20 12.23 4.62 -14.35
N THR A 21 11.67 5.51 -13.54
CA THR A 21 10.26 5.86 -13.65
C THR A 21 9.95 6.22 -15.09
N VAL A 22 8.89 5.63 -15.63
CA VAL A 22 8.36 6.00 -16.94
C VAL A 22 7.26 7.03 -16.75
N GLU A 23 7.20 8.03 -17.62
CA GLU A 23 6.16 9.06 -17.64
C GLU A 23 5.54 9.14 -19.03
N GLU A 24 4.21 9.10 -19.10
CA GLU A 24 3.45 9.16 -20.34
C GLU A 24 2.33 10.19 -20.25
N THR A 25 2.08 10.92 -21.33
CA THR A 25 0.93 11.82 -21.44
C THR A 25 -0.07 11.24 -22.41
N TRP A 26 -1.31 11.09 -21.96
CA TRP A 26 -2.39 10.67 -22.84
C TRP A 26 -2.61 11.75 -23.92
N PRO A 27 -2.63 11.36 -25.21
CA PRO A 27 -2.47 12.33 -26.31
C PRO A 27 -3.69 13.25 -26.49
N LYS A 28 -4.84 12.89 -25.93
CA LYS A 28 -6.09 13.64 -26.07
C LYS A 28 -6.55 14.20 -24.74
N THR A 29 -7.09 15.41 -24.78
CA THR A 29 -7.91 15.92 -23.68
C THR A 29 -9.27 15.22 -23.70
N LEU A 30 -9.70 14.70 -22.55
CA LEU A 30 -10.94 13.96 -22.39
C LEU A 30 -12.04 14.87 -21.86
N TRP A 31 -13.24 14.78 -22.44
CA TRP A 31 -14.37 15.63 -22.07
C TRP A 31 -15.28 14.96 -21.02
N CYS A 32 -15.57 15.67 -19.94
CA CYS A 32 -16.44 15.26 -18.84
C CYS A 32 -17.70 16.13 -18.80
N ALA A 33 -18.77 15.71 -19.47
CA ALA A 33 -20.01 16.50 -19.55
C ALA A 33 -20.68 16.78 -18.19
N ASN A 34 -20.47 15.91 -17.19
CA ASN A 34 -21.01 16.03 -15.84
C ASN A 34 -19.98 16.54 -14.81
N ASP A 35 -18.89 17.16 -15.29
CA ASP A 35 -17.77 17.64 -14.46
C ASP A 35 -17.07 16.56 -13.62
N THR A 36 -17.27 15.28 -13.90
CA THR A 36 -16.66 14.21 -13.11
C THR A 36 -16.01 13.13 -13.96
N PHE A 37 -15.02 12.47 -13.37
CA PHE A 37 -14.52 11.18 -13.81
C PHE A 37 -14.39 10.25 -12.60
N GLN A 38 -14.28 8.96 -12.83
CA GLN A 38 -14.15 7.98 -11.77
C GLN A 38 -13.00 7.02 -12.05
N ILE A 39 -12.30 6.58 -11.02
CA ILE A 39 -11.23 5.59 -11.13
C ILE A 39 -11.67 4.29 -10.46
N LYS A 40 -11.48 3.17 -11.16
CA LYS A 40 -11.61 1.82 -10.61
C LYS A 40 -10.26 1.12 -10.66
N TYR A 41 -9.77 0.73 -9.49
CA TYR A 41 -8.54 -0.07 -9.35
C TYR A 41 -8.84 -1.56 -9.58
N LYS A 42 -7.87 -2.31 -10.09
CA LYS A 42 -7.97 -3.76 -10.26
C LYS A 42 -8.34 -4.43 -8.93
N GLY A 43 -9.28 -5.38 -8.98
CA GLY A 43 -9.73 -6.12 -7.79
C GLY A 43 -10.71 -5.37 -6.88
N TYR A 44 -10.88 -4.05 -7.05
CA TYR A 44 -11.84 -3.26 -6.28
C TYR A 44 -13.17 -3.13 -7.04
N ALA A 45 -14.29 -3.37 -6.34
CA ALA A 45 -15.62 -3.18 -6.91
C ALA A 45 -16.02 -1.69 -7.01
N GLN A 46 -15.56 -0.88 -6.05
CA GLN A 46 -15.92 0.52 -5.93
C GLN A 46 -15.18 1.40 -6.93
N LYS A 47 -15.81 2.52 -7.29
CA LYS A 47 -15.23 3.57 -8.14
C LYS A 47 -15.05 4.83 -7.30
N SER A 48 -13.85 5.39 -7.30
CA SER A 48 -13.55 6.66 -6.61
C SER A 48 -13.90 7.83 -7.54
N PRO A 49 -14.84 8.72 -7.18
CA PRO A 49 -15.20 9.86 -8.00
C PRO A 49 -14.23 11.04 -7.81
N TYR A 50 -14.03 11.80 -8.88
CA TYR A 50 -13.21 13.01 -8.92
C TYR A 50 -13.91 14.09 -9.75
N ILE A 51 -13.61 15.35 -9.44
CA ILE A 51 -14.23 16.52 -10.09
C ILE A 51 -13.21 17.16 -11.06
N VAL A 52 -13.69 17.54 -12.22
CA VAL A 52 -12.96 18.37 -13.19
C VAL A 52 -13.28 19.84 -12.89
N SER A 53 -12.25 20.62 -12.54
CA SER A 53 -12.38 22.00 -12.08
C SER A 53 -11.14 22.82 -12.46
N ARG A 54 -11.24 24.17 -12.49
CA ARG A 54 -10.23 25.08 -13.09
C ARG A 54 -8.78 24.98 -12.57
N LYS A 55 -8.50 24.34 -11.43
CA LYS A 55 -7.16 24.37 -10.82
C LYS A 55 -6.74 23.09 -10.09
N ASP A 56 -7.46 22.00 -10.27
CA ASP A 56 -7.11 20.77 -9.54
C ASP A 56 -6.04 19.97 -10.29
N LYS A 57 -4.97 19.65 -9.58
CA LYS A 57 -4.08 18.53 -9.92
C LYS A 57 -4.48 17.38 -9.03
N ILE A 58 -4.88 16.28 -9.66
CA ILE A 58 -5.35 15.08 -8.96
C ILE A 58 -4.27 14.03 -9.15
N SER A 59 -3.72 13.47 -8.07
CA SER A 59 -2.63 12.50 -8.15
C SER A 59 -2.92 11.25 -7.30
N PRO A 60 -3.94 10.46 -7.65
CA PRO A 60 -4.19 9.15 -7.08
C PRO A 60 -3.29 8.10 -7.74
N GLY A 61 -3.19 6.94 -7.11
CA GLY A 61 -2.37 5.86 -7.61
C GLY A 61 -2.56 4.56 -6.86
N THR A 62 -1.77 3.59 -7.25
CA THR A 62 -1.63 2.27 -6.61
C THR A 62 -0.18 1.84 -6.77
N ASP A 63 0.20 0.67 -6.26
CA ASP A 63 1.59 0.22 -6.35
C ASP A 63 1.85 -0.51 -7.68
N ALA A 64 3.08 -0.46 -8.18
CA ALA A 64 3.49 -1.22 -9.35
C ALA A 64 3.35 -2.73 -9.08
N ASN A 65 2.70 -3.44 -10.00
CA ASN A 65 2.64 -4.89 -9.94
C ASN A 65 2.49 -5.48 -11.35
N ILE A 66 2.83 -6.75 -11.51
CA ILE A 66 2.65 -7.48 -12.75
C ILE A 66 1.15 -7.52 -13.09
N ASN A 67 0.81 -7.13 -14.31
CA ASN A 67 -0.58 -7.02 -14.80
C ASN A 67 -1.45 -6.05 -13.99
N GLU A 68 -0.86 -5.07 -13.31
CA GLU A 68 -1.61 -4.05 -12.58
C GLU A 68 -2.29 -3.06 -13.53
N TYR A 69 -3.47 -2.57 -13.16
CA TYR A 69 -4.18 -1.60 -14.00
C TYR A 69 -5.23 -0.80 -13.23
N ALA A 70 -5.58 0.36 -13.79
CA ALA A 70 -6.75 1.12 -13.39
C ALA A 70 -7.62 1.46 -14.61
N THR A 71 -8.93 1.53 -14.42
CA THR A 71 -9.86 2.00 -15.43
C THR A 71 -10.43 3.34 -15.02
N ILE A 72 -10.32 4.32 -15.90
CA ILE A 72 -10.90 5.65 -15.74
C ILE A 72 -12.18 5.71 -16.54
N PHE A 73 -13.27 6.09 -15.90
CA PHE A 73 -14.58 6.30 -16.52
C PHE A 73 -14.88 7.79 -16.60
N PHE A 74 -15.35 8.26 -17.75
CA PHE A 74 -15.72 9.65 -17.99
C PHE A 74 -16.87 9.71 -19.00
N GLY A 75 -17.94 10.42 -18.65
CA GLY A 75 -19.18 10.36 -19.44
C GLY A 75 -19.66 8.92 -19.63
N ASN A 76 -19.80 8.49 -20.89
CA ASN A 76 -20.18 7.11 -21.27
C ASN A 76 -19.00 6.28 -21.77
N ASP A 77 -17.76 6.75 -21.59
CA ASP A 77 -16.55 6.12 -22.10
C ASP A 77 -15.60 5.74 -20.95
N SER A 78 -14.57 4.98 -21.29
CA SER A 78 -13.51 4.60 -20.37
C SER A 78 -12.18 4.39 -21.06
N ILE A 79 -11.10 4.64 -20.32
CA ILE A 79 -9.76 4.23 -20.71
C ILE A 79 -9.17 3.31 -19.64
N ARG A 80 -8.34 2.37 -20.06
CA ARG A 80 -7.60 1.48 -19.17
C ARG A 80 -6.13 1.84 -19.20
N LEU A 81 -5.60 2.20 -18.03
CA LEU A 81 -4.18 2.41 -17.80
C LEU A 81 -3.59 1.10 -17.32
N ASN A 82 -2.80 0.44 -18.15
CA ASN A 82 -2.07 -0.76 -17.77
C ASN A 82 -0.69 -0.36 -17.29
N TYR A 83 -0.26 -0.93 -16.16
CA TYR A 83 1.14 -0.90 -15.79
C TYR A 83 1.95 -1.70 -16.81
N HIS A 84 2.86 -1.04 -17.50
CA HIS A 84 3.71 -1.66 -18.52
C HIS A 84 5.20 -1.31 -18.37
N ASN A 85 5.57 -0.64 -17.27
CA ASN A 85 6.98 -0.53 -16.87
C ASN A 85 7.45 -1.84 -16.20
N ARG A 86 8.75 -1.94 -15.94
CA ARG A 86 9.37 -3.07 -15.22
C ARG A 86 9.24 -2.87 -13.70
N VAL A 87 8.67 -3.86 -13.00
CA VAL A 87 8.68 -3.91 -11.53
C VAL A 87 10.14 -3.98 -11.05
N PRO A 88 10.57 -3.15 -10.07
CA PRO A 88 9.76 -2.38 -9.13
C PRO A 88 9.55 -0.90 -9.50
N TYR A 89 9.81 -0.46 -10.72
CA TYR A 89 9.86 0.96 -11.05
C TYR A 89 8.47 1.58 -11.26
N ALA A 90 8.36 2.85 -10.87
CA ALA A 90 7.12 3.61 -11.00
C ALA A 90 6.73 3.85 -12.46
N HIS A 91 5.45 4.10 -12.69
CA HIS A 91 4.94 4.49 -14.00
C HIS A 91 3.81 5.51 -13.85
N ILE A 92 3.97 6.68 -14.46
CA ILE A 92 3.08 7.82 -14.29
C ILE A 92 2.38 8.15 -15.61
N PHE A 93 1.06 8.34 -15.54
CA PHE A 93 0.22 8.81 -16.64
C PHE A 93 -0.32 10.20 -16.33
N TYR A 94 -0.15 11.12 -17.28
CA TYR A 94 -0.80 12.43 -17.28
C TYR A 94 -1.98 12.42 -18.24
N ILE A 95 -3.17 12.74 -17.75
CA ILE A 95 -4.39 12.80 -18.55
C ILE A 95 -5.06 14.14 -18.30
N ASN A 96 -5.33 14.86 -19.38
CA ASN A 96 -6.01 16.15 -19.30
C ASN A 96 -7.51 15.92 -19.46
N PHE A 97 -8.30 16.49 -18.55
CA PHE A 97 -9.74 16.53 -18.58
C PHE A 97 -10.23 17.96 -18.77
N GLU A 98 -11.32 18.10 -19.53
CA GLU A 98 -12.07 19.34 -19.69
C GLU A 98 -13.54 19.10 -19.36
N SER A 99 -14.17 20.09 -18.76
CA SER A 99 -15.60 20.11 -18.46
C SER A 99 -16.13 21.55 -18.49
N PRO A 100 -17.45 21.76 -18.41
CA PRO A 100 -18.02 23.10 -18.24
C PRO A 100 -17.41 23.87 -17.06
N LYS A 101 -17.06 23.18 -15.96
CA LYS A 101 -16.41 23.79 -14.81
C LYS A 101 -14.96 24.16 -15.02
N GLY A 102 -14.21 23.53 -15.92
CA GLY A 102 -12.81 23.90 -16.16
C GLY A 102 -11.95 22.77 -16.69
N LYS A 103 -10.65 22.83 -16.38
CA LYS A 103 -9.64 21.87 -16.85
C LYS A 103 -8.86 21.30 -15.67
N THR A 104 -8.66 19.99 -15.67
CA THR A 104 -7.92 19.25 -14.63
C THR A 104 -6.91 18.33 -15.27
N THR A 105 -5.71 18.23 -14.69
CA THR A 105 -4.74 17.21 -15.06
C THR A 105 -4.71 16.14 -13.99
N LEU A 106 -5.04 14.91 -14.38
CA LEU A 106 -4.83 13.72 -13.58
C LEU A 106 -3.39 13.24 -13.78
N ARG A 107 -2.62 13.15 -12.70
CA ARG A 107 -1.33 12.45 -12.63
C ARG A 107 -1.54 11.11 -11.95
N PHE A 108 -2.06 10.14 -12.70
CA PHE A 108 -2.22 8.78 -12.18
C PHE A 108 -0.85 8.10 -12.08
N HIS A 109 -0.57 7.38 -11.00
CA HIS A 109 0.73 6.73 -10.83
C HIS A 109 0.61 5.30 -10.32
N PHE A 110 1.46 4.43 -10.85
CA PHE A 110 1.88 3.19 -10.24
C PHE A 110 3.17 3.49 -9.46
N ASN A 111 3.16 3.37 -8.13
CA ASN A 111 4.32 3.64 -7.28
C ASN A 111 5.43 2.63 -7.52
N ASP A 112 6.66 3.06 -7.29
CA ASP A 112 7.76 2.12 -7.16
C ASP A 112 7.61 1.26 -5.89
N LEU A 113 8.10 0.03 -5.96
CA LEU A 113 8.12 -0.88 -4.82
C LEU A 113 9.49 -0.87 -4.17
N LEU A 114 9.58 -0.29 -2.97
CA LEU A 114 10.81 -0.33 -2.16
C LEU A 114 11.11 -1.75 -1.64
N SER A 115 10.10 -2.61 -1.55
CA SER A 115 10.19 -3.95 -0.94
C SER A 115 9.55 -5.01 -1.84
N LEU A 116 10.23 -5.38 -2.92
CA LEU A 116 9.83 -6.50 -3.78
C LEU A 116 10.64 -7.76 -3.42
N PHE A 117 9.98 -8.73 -2.79
CA PHE A 117 10.58 -10.04 -2.48
C PHE A 117 10.02 -11.09 -3.44
N ASN A 118 10.85 -11.55 -4.37
CA ASN A 118 10.45 -12.61 -5.30
C ASN A 118 10.37 -13.98 -4.58
N ALA A 119 9.71 -14.96 -5.19
CA ALA A 119 9.49 -16.27 -4.58
C ALA A 119 10.80 -16.98 -4.19
N GLU A 120 11.84 -16.83 -5.00
CA GLU A 120 13.17 -17.38 -4.72
C GLU A 120 13.82 -16.73 -3.49
N TYR A 121 13.76 -15.40 -3.38
CA TYR A 121 14.24 -14.66 -2.22
C TYR A 121 13.46 -15.07 -0.96
N MET A 122 12.13 -15.12 -1.04
CA MET A 122 11.30 -15.54 0.09
C MET A 122 11.66 -16.97 0.53
N ALA A 123 11.74 -17.93 -0.40
CA ALA A 123 12.09 -19.32 -0.08
C ALA A 123 13.52 -19.44 0.48
N SER A 124 14.47 -18.68 -0.07
CA SER A 124 15.86 -18.71 0.38
C SER A 124 16.11 -17.97 1.70
N HIS A 125 15.14 -17.20 2.21
CA HIS A 125 15.25 -16.48 3.48
C HIS A 125 14.14 -16.88 4.48
N GLU A 126 13.32 -17.87 4.13
CA GLU A 126 12.29 -18.42 5.02
C GLU A 126 12.95 -19.05 6.25
N GLY A 127 12.45 -18.68 7.44
CA GLY A 127 13.00 -19.15 8.71
C GLY A 127 14.41 -18.63 9.06
N GLN A 128 15.00 -17.75 8.24
CA GLN A 128 16.32 -17.14 8.55
C GLN A 128 16.22 -15.91 9.44
N THR A 129 15.03 -15.33 9.55
CA THR A 129 14.76 -14.21 10.46
C THR A 129 14.03 -14.74 11.68
N SER A 130 14.59 -14.49 12.86
CA SER A 130 13.91 -14.61 14.14
C SER A 130 13.63 -13.22 14.70
N PHE A 131 12.50 -13.06 15.37
CA PHE A 131 12.18 -11.87 16.14
C PHE A 131 11.75 -12.32 17.53
N ASP A 132 12.27 -11.63 18.54
CA ASP A 132 11.82 -11.80 19.91
C ASP A 132 10.73 -10.76 20.16
N ILE A 133 9.56 -11.23 20.61
CA ILE A 133 8.49 -10.35 21.06
C ILE A 133 8.60 -10.27 22.58
N PRO A 134 8.85 -9.07 23.17
CA PRO A 134 8.83 -8.91 24.61
C PRO A 134 7.49 -9.36 25.19
N GLU A 135 7.52 -10.08 26.32
CA GLU A 135 6.30 -10.61 26.96
C GLU A 135 5.31 -9.48 27.29
N THR A 136 5.82 -8.34 27.75
CA THR A 136 5.11 -7.09 28.00
C THR A 136 4.40 -6.55 26.75
N TYR A 137 5.07 -6.62 25.60
CA TYR A 137 4.53 -6.19 24.32
C TYR A 137 3.39 -7.09 23.83
N GLU A 138 3.57 -8.41 23.95
CA GLU A 138 2.52 -9.36 23.60
C GLU A 138 1.32 -9.22 24.55
N LEU A 139 1.59 -9.09 25.86
CA LEU A 139 0.55 -8.90 26.86
C LEU A 139 -0.26 -7.62 26.61
N ALA A 140 0.38 -6.52 26.20
CA ALA A 140 -0.31 -5.29 25.83
C ALA A 140 -1.24 -5.48 24.62
N ASN A 141 -0.78 -6.20 23.58
CA ASN A 141 -1.62 -6.54 22.43
C ASN A 141 -2.81 -7.43 22.83
N ILE A 142 -2.60 -8.40 23.70
CA ILE A 142 -3.66 -9.26 24.24
C ILE A 142 -4.69 -8.43 25.01
N ILE A 143 -4.24 -7.65 26.00
CA ILE A 143 -5.09 -6.79 26.84
C ILE A 143 -5.94 -5.89 25.96
N TRP A 144 -5.31 -5.23 24.98
CA TRP A 144 -6.02 -4.37 24.05
C TRP A 144 -7.06 -5.15 23.25
N THR A 145 -6.68 -6.27 22.65
CA THR A 145 -7.56 -7.08 21.80
C THR A 145 -8.80 -7.58 22.53
N ILE A 146 -8.66 -8.00 23.79
CA ILE A 146 -9.76 -8.54 24.58
C ILE A 146 -10.52 -7.47 25.40
N SER A 147 -10.05 -6.23 25.41
CA SER A 147 -10.75 -5.10 26.04
C SER A 147 -12.08 -4.75 25.34
N PRO A 148 -13.01 -4.07 26.02
CA PRO A 148 -14.25 -3.60 25.39
C PRO A 148 -14.02 -2.80 24.11
N THR A 149 -13.06 -1.86 24.11
CA THR A 149 -12.70 -1.08 22.92
C THR A 149 -12.09 -1.94 21.81
N GLY A 150 -11.20 -2.89 22.13
CA GLY A 150 -10.63 -3.80 21.13
C GLY A 150 -11.65 -4.74 20.49
N GLN A 151 -12.65 -5.18 21.27
CA GLN A 151 -13.75 -6.00 20.75
C GLN A 151 -14.60 -5.23 19.72
N ARG A 152 -14.76 -3.92 19.86
CA ARG A 152 -15.44 -3.06 18.87
C ARG A 152 -14.60 -2.74 17.64
N ALA A 153 -13.27 -2.80 17.74
CA ALA A 153 -12.37 -2.41 16.66
C ALA A 153 -12.40 -3.35 15.45
N THR A 154 -12.25 -2.82 14.23
CA THR A 154 -12.26 -3.62 13.00
C THR A 154 -10.86 -4.09 12.56
N GLY A 155 -9.80 -3.46 13.06
CA GLY A 155 -8.41 -3.72 12.64
C GLY A 155 -7.66 -4.78 13.45
N LEU A 156 -8.30 -5.44 14.42
CA LEU A 156 -7.67 -6.45 15.26
C LEU A 156 -8.06 -7.86 14.83
N TYR A 157 -7.06 -8.76 14.81
CA TYR A 157 -7.30 -10.15 14.50
C TYR A 157 -7.96 -10.86 15.69
N LYS A 158 -9.22 -11.25 15.51
CA LYS A 158 -10.07 -11.86 16.55
C LYS A 158 -10.57 -13.24 16.15
N GLU A 159 -9.77 -13.95 15.36
CA GLU A 159 -10.14 -15.25 14.77
C GLU A 159 -9.03 -16.28 14.96
N GLY A 160 -9.27 -17.52 14.52
CA GLY A 160 -8.23 -18.57 14.50
C GLY A 160 -7.98 -19.28 15.83
N ALA A 161 -6.98 -20.16 15.83
CA ALA A 161 -6.65 -21.00 16.99
C ALA A 161 -5.96 -20.21 18.11
N TYR A 162 -5.08 -19.26 17.76
CA TYR A 162 -4.35 -18.46 18.72
C TYR A 162 -5.28 -17.58 19.57
N TYR A 163 -6.15 -16.81 18.91
CA TYR A 163 -7.11 -15.95 19.60
C TYR A 163 -8.02 -16.73 20.56
N ARG A 164 -8.48 -17.93 20.16
CA ARG A 164 -9.25 -18.81 21.05
C ARG A 164 -8.48 -19.19 22.32
N LYS A 165 -7.21 -19.57 22.18
CA LYS A 165 -6.34 -19.86 23.35
C LYS A 165 -6.19 -18.63 24.26
N VAL A 166 -5.98 -17.45 23.68
CA VAL A 166 -5.91 -16.18 24.43
C VAL A 166 -7.21 -15.95 25.20
N MET A 167 -8.35 -16.05 24.54
CA MET A 167 -9.65 -15.87 25.19
C MET A 167 -9.88 -16.89 26.31
N ASP A 168 -9.60 -18.18 26.08
CA ASP A 168 -9.77 -19.22 27.09
C ASP A 168 -8.88 -18.99 28.31
N TYR A 169 -7.62 -18.60 28.10
CA TYR A 169 -6.66 -18.31 29.16
C TYR A 169 -7.04 -17.06 29.96
N PHE A 170 -7.40 -15.96 29.28
CA PHE A 170 -7.64 -14.67 29.93
C PHE A 170 -9.08 -14.47 30.42
N LYS A 171 -10.02 -15.34 30.04
CA LYS A 171 -11.43 -15.27 30.46
C LYS A 171 -11.64 -15.04 31.97
N PRO A 172 -10.92 -15.70 32.89
CA PRO A 172 -11.11 -15.49 34.33
C PRO A 172 -10.75 -14.07 34.80
N TYR A 173 -9.94 -13.35 34.03
CA TYR A 173 -9.40 -12.03 34.38
C TYR A 173 -10.15 -10.87 33.74
N LEU A 174 -11.18 -11.14 32.92
CA LEU A 174 -11.90 -10.08 32.19
C LEU A 174 -12.61 -9.07 33.11
N ASN A 175 -12.85 -9.42 34.38
CA ASN A 175 -13.41 -8.50 35.39
C ASN A 175 -12.32 -7.66 36.12
N HIS A 176 -11.08 -7.67 35.64
CA HIS A 176 -10.01 -6.85 36.20
C HIS A 176 -10.26 -5.35 35.93
N PRO A 177 -10.03 -4.43 36.88
CA PRO A 177 -10.29 -2.99 36.72
C PRO A 177 -9.64 -2.34 35.49
N LEU A 178 -8.53 -2.93 35.02
CA LEU A 178 -7.87 -2.53 33.79
C LEU A 178 -8.81 -2.53 32.58
N PHE A 179 -9.64 -3.56 32.41
CA PHE A 179 -10.53 -3.67 31.24
C PHE A 179 -11.64 -2.62 31.27
N ALA A 180 -12.10 -2.21 32.47
CA ALA A 180 -13.02 -1.10 32.62
C ALA A 180 -12.36 0.24 32.24
N ALA A 181 -11.09 0.44 32.61
CA ALA A 181 -10.34 1.64 32.22
C ALA A 181 -10.06 1.72 30.70
N LEU A 182 -10.16 0.60 29.99
CA LEU A 182 -9.97 0.48 28.55
C LEU A 182 -11.29 0.49 27.75
N ASP A 183 -12.43 0.82 28.37
CA ASP A 183 -13.66 1.10 27.62
C ASP A 183 -13.71 2.57 27.19
N LEU A 184 -12.96 2.87 26.14
CA LEU A 184 -12.76 4.21 25.60
C LEU A 184 -13.70 4.48 24.41
N PRO A 185 -14.09 5.74 24.15
CA PRO A 185 -14.81 6.12 22.94
C PRO A 185 -14.03 5.74 21.68
N ASP A 186 -14.74 5.37 20.60
CA ASP A 186 -14.10 4.91 19.36
C ASP A 186 -13.17 5.96 18.73
N SER A 187 -13.43 7.26 18.96
CA SER A 187 -12.56 8.36 18.52
C SER A 187 -11.15 8.32 19.14
N MET A 188 -10.99 7.65 20.28
CA MET A 188 -9.74 7.49 21.01
C MET A 188 -8.99 6.22 20.64
N TYR A 189 -9.59 5.35 19.81
CA TYR A 189 -9.05 4.03 19.46
C TYR A 189 -7.62 4.11 18.93
N ALA A 190 -7.40 4.87 17.85
CA ALA A 190 -6.10 4.92 17.19
C ALA A 190 -5.02 5.46 18.13
N LYS A 191 -5.29 6.60 18.78
CA LYS A 191 -4.33 7.23 19.68
C LYS A 191 -3.98 6.33 20.86
N SER A 192 -4.99 5.80 21.56
CA SER A 192 -4.77 5.05 22.81
C SER A 192 -4.17 3.68 22.55
N TYR A 193 -4.54 3.02 21.44
CA TYR A 193 -3.93 1.75 21.04
C TYR A 193 -2.43 1.89 20.78
N TYR A 194 -2.04 2.85 19.92
CA TYR A 194 -0.63 3.03 19.58
C TYR A 194 0.17 3.51 20.78
N ASP A 195 -0.34 4.47 21.56
CA ASP A 195 0.36 4.94 22.76
C ASP A 195 0.59 3.78 23.76
N PHE A 196 -0.42 2.94 24.02
CA PHE A 196 -0.29 1.82 24.96
C PHE A 196 0.63 0.71 24.44
N ARG A 197 0.45 0.30 23.18
CA ARG A 197 1.23 -0.77 22.54
C ARG A 197 2.69 -0.37 22.36
N GLU A 198 2.98 0.80 21.79
CA GLU A 198 4.36 1.20 21.50
C GLU A 198 5.18 1.37 22.78
N ASN A 199 4.58 1.95 23.84
CA ASN A 199 5.26 2.11 25.11
C ASN A 199 5.59 0.77 25.80
N SER A 200 4.79 -0.28 25.57
CA SER A 200 5.04 -1.60 26.15
C SER A 200 6.32 -2.27 25.63
N PHE A 201 6.87 -1.81 24.50
CA PHE A 201 8.13 -2.33 23.95
C PHE A 201 9.35 -1.97 24.83
N ALA A 202 9.23 -0.96 25.71
CA ALA A 202 10.32 -0.47 26.55
C ALA A 202 10.43 -1.17 27.92
N PHE A 203 9.54 -2.11 28.23
CA PHE A 203 9.46 -2.84 29.51
C PHE A 203 9.68 -4.32 29.31
#